data_AF-A0A6G0WG76-F1
#
_entry.id   AF-A0A6G0WG76-F1
#
_cell.length_a   1.000
_cell.length_b   1.000
_cell.length_c   1.000
_cell.angle_alpha   90.00
_cell.angle_beta   90.00
_cell.angle_gamma   90.00
#
_symmetry.space_group_name_H-M   'P 1'
#
loop_
_entity.id
_entity.type
_entity.pdbx_description
1 polymer ?
#
loop_
_entity_poly.entity_id
_entity_poly.type
_entity_poly.pdbx_seq_one_letter_code
_entity_poly.pdbx_strand_id
1 'polypeptide(L)'
;MDIHCESATFREAFVFSSMLRQSSDIPTATKLAHAEECLRLLEMHTIADSIIRGSSVEQMKRLTIGVELAAAPSVLFLDEPTSGLDARSAKIIMTGIRKIASTGRTVVCTIHQPSKEVFEMFDNLLLLKRGGYTVFFGELGHESANLMEYFMRIPRTPSMALGYNPATWMLEVIGAGVETKVTNTTDYVEVFQESEEYKQLQAGLAIHTLPRADVPEMNFSTKRAASNVVQFQYVLVRYFRMYWRTPTYNLTRVMLSVFLAVLFGLIFVSVDYTTYSGVVGGSGMVFMTTVFVGIIAFNSVVPIAVEERASYYRERASQTYNALWYFLAGTIVEIPYVLVTTLIFTVIFYPFVGFSGSVGNVIVYWLLLSLYSLFNVYMGQLFAYALPTMDVAMSIGALFNSIFILFMGFNPPTSAIPKGYKWLATITPPKYSLSVLVAEIFAKCENGNGMGCVTMSGVPPATLSQMNKTSVTVKEFTEFFFEMKYDNGTKYTLIVFAVIILFRILTVLALRYINHQKR
;
A
#
# COMPACT_ATOMS: atom_id res chain seq x y z
N MET A 1 9.72 0.89 13.04
CA MET A 1 9.68 1.39 11.64
C MET A 1 8.79 2.62 11.60
N ASP A 2 9.38 3.78 11.34
CA ASP A 2 8.66 5.05 11.23
C ASP A 2 8.07 5.23 9.81
N ILE A 3 7.10 4.38 9.47
CA ILE A 3 6.52 4.31 8.12
C ILE A 3 5.06 4.73 8.17
N HIS A 4 4.73 5.76 7.40
CA HIS A 4 3.38 6.34 7.32
C HIS A 4 3.01 6.58 5.85
N CYS A 5 1.73 6.85 5.58
CA CYS A 5 1.31 7.26 4.24
C CYS A 5 1.93 8.62 3.92
N GLU A 6 2.81 8.67 2.93
CA GLU A 6 3.57 9.90 2.64
C GLU A 6 2.70 11.05 2.14
N SER A 7 1.55 10.73 1.52
CA SER A 7 0.64 11.71 0.93
C SER A 7 -0.30 12.38 1.96
N ALA A 8 -0.38 11.84 3.17
CA ALA A 8 -1.16 12.41 4.26
C ALA A 8 -0.41 13.58 4.90
N THR A 9 -1.14 14.50 5.53
CA THR A 9 -0.55 15.48 6.45
C THR A 9 -0.35 14.86 7.83
N PHE A 10 0.48 15.49 8.67
CA PHE A 10 0.64 15.06 10.06
C PHE A 10 -0.70 15.05 10.80
N ARG A 11 -1.52 16.10 10.66
CA ARG A 11 -2.86 16.18 11.25
C ARG A 11 -3.76 15.05 10.77
N GLU A 12 -3.75 14.76 9.47
CA GLU A 12 -4.55 13.67 8.91
C GLU A 12 -4.14 12.31 9.46
N ALA A 13 -2.85 12.04 9.66
CA ALA A 13 -2.37 10.80 10.25
C ALA A 13 -2.82 10.62 11.71
N PHE A 14 -2.76 11.69 12.51
CA PHE A 14 -3.24 11.67 13.90
C PHE A 14 -4.76 11.46 13.96
N VAL A 15 -5.52 12.20 13.15
CA VAL A 15 -6.98 12.06 13.04
C VAL A 15 -7.36 10.65 12.56
N PHE A 16 -6.65 10.11 11.57
CA PHE A 16 -6.89 8.77 11.06
C PHE A 16 -6.70 7.71 12.15
N SER A 17 -5.65 7.82 12.95
CA SER A 17 -5.42 6.94 14.09
C SER A 17 -6.51 7.07 15.16
N SER A 18 -6.80 8.30 15.59
CA SER A 18 -7.80 8.56 16.62
C SER A 18 -9.20 8.05 16.22
N MET A 19 -9.61 8.30 14.98
CA MET A 19 -10.92 7.88 14.49
C MET A 19 -11.07 6.37 14.37
N LEU A 20 -9.99 5.66 14.03
CA LEU A 20 -10.02 4.21 13.78
C LEU A 20 -9.68 3.35 15.01
N ARG A 21 -8.95 3.92 15.98
CA ARG A 21 -8.41 3.16 17.13
C ARG A 21 -9.01 3.54 18.47
N GLN A 22 -9.84 4.57 18.55
CA GLN A 22 -10.67 4.85 19.73
C GLN A 22 -12.09 4.24 19.58
N SER A 23 -12.70 3.85 20.71
CA SER A 23 -14.04 3.22 20.74
C SER A 23 -15.08 4.01 19.95
N SER A 24 -16.03 3.32 19.31
CA SER A 24 -17.17 3.94 18.64
C SER A 24 -18.06 4.80 19.55
N ASP A 25 -18.03 4.56 20.86
CA ASP A 25 -18.87 5.28 21.84
C ASP A 25 -18.38 6.71 22.10
N ILE A 26 -17.12 6.99 21.77
CA ILE A 26 -16.53 8.32 21.95
C ILE A 26 -17.00 9.24 20.80
N PRO A 27 -17.57 10.41 21.10
CA PRO A 27 -18.00 11.36 20.07
C PRO A 27 -16.86 11.79 19.14
N THR A 28 -17.16 11.96 17.84
CA THR A 28 -16.18 12.39 16.83
C THR A 28 -15.47 13.69 17.20
N ALA A 29 -16.19 14.66 17.77
CA ALA A 29 -15.59 15.93 18.21
C ALA A 29 -14.50 15.72 19.28
N THR A 30 -14.74 14.82 20.23
CA THR A 30 -13.77 14.45 21.28
C THR A 30 -12.55 13.75 20.69
N LYS A 31 -12.75 12.85 19.73
CA LYS A 31 -11.64 12.17 19.01
C LYS A 31 -10.76 13.18 18.28
N LEU A 32 -11.36 14.11 17.55
CA LEU A 32 -10.65 15.17 16.85
C LEU A 32 -9.92 16.12 17.81
N ALA A 33 -10.54 16.50 18.92
CA ALA A 33 -9.91 17.33 19.95
C ALA A 33 -8.70 16.63 20.57
N HIS A 34 -8.81 15.32 20.85
CA HIS A 34 -7.69 14.51 21.37
C HIS A 34 -6.54 14.42 20.37
N ALA A 35 -6.83 14.26 19.08
CA ALA A 35 -5.79 14.28 18.04
C ALA A 35 -5.04 15.62 18.01
N GLU A 36 -5.75 16.74 18.20
CA GLU A 36 -5.15 18.08 18.28
C GLU A 36 -4.29 18.27 19.54
N GLU A 37 -4.76 17.76 20.67
CA GLU A 37 -3.99 17.74 21.91
C GLU A 37 -2.68 16.97 21.75
N CYS A 38 -2.73 15.80 21.09
CA CYS A 38 -1.53 15.00 20.81
C CYS A 38 -0.53 15.76 19.92
N LEU A 39 -1.00 16.51 18.92
CA LEU A 39 -0.14 17.37 18.09
C LEU A 39 0.53 18.46 18.93
N ARG A 40 -0.19 19.05 19.90
CA ARG A 40 0.36 20.07 20.81
C ARG A 40 1.36 19.49 21.80
N LEU A 41 1.05 18.35 22.42
CA LEU A 41 1.91 17.67 23.38
C LEU A 41 3.26 17.29 22.77
N LEU A 42 3.23 16.88 21.50
CA LEU A 42 4.43 16.55 20.74
C LEU A 42 5.01 17.73 19.99
N GLU A 43 4.55 18.97 20.21
CA GLU A 43 5.04 20.21 19.61
C GLU A 43 4.98 20.25 18.07
N MET A 44 4.08 19.48 17.46
CA MET A 44 3.97 19.31 15.98
C MET A 44 2.96 20.27 15.34
N HIS A 45 2.36 21.18 16.11
CA HIS A 45 1.33 22.11 15.62
C HIS A 45 1.78 22.97 14.43
N THR A 46 3.06 23.34 14.34
CA THR A 46 3.62 24.16 13.24
C THR A 46 3.68 23.42 11.91
N ILE A 47 3.77 22.09 11.95
CA ILE A 47 3.87 21.20 10.78
C ILE A 47 2.61 20.35 10.60
N ALA A 48 1.55 20.62 11.35
CA ALA A 48 0.35 19.79 11.37
C ALA A 48 -0.26 19.62 9.97
N ASP A 49 -0.26 20.69 9.16
CA ASP A 49 -0.86 20.71 7.83
C ASP A 49 0.14 20.47 6.69
N SER A 50 1.41 20.20 7.00
CA SER A 50 2.39 19.80 5.98
C SER A 50 2.26 18.33 5.63
N ILE A 51 2.53 17.98 4.37
CA ILE A 51 2.57 16.60 3.87
C ILE A 51 3.76 15.87 4.50
N ILE A 52 3.59 14.60 4.85
CA ILE A 52 4.60 13.77 5.52
C ILE A 52 5.82 13.49 4.63
N ARG A 53 5.62 13.40 3.31
CA ARG A 53 6.70 13.21 2.34
C ARG A 53 7.84 14.21 2.54
N GLY A 54 9.07 13.70 2.66
CA GLY A 54 10.28 14.52 2.83
C GLY A 54 10.52 15.05 4.25
N SER A 55 9.82 14.52 5.25
CA SER A 55 10.01 14.88 6.66
C SER A 55 11.33 14.38 7.23
N SER A 56 11.84 15.06 8.26
CA SER A 56 13.06 14.65 8.97
C SER A 56 12.84 13.38 9.81
N VAL A 57 13.94 12.69 10.17
CA VAL A 57 13.89 11.49 11.03
C VAL A 57 13.23 11.79 12.38
N GLU A 58 13.53 12.96 12.97
CA GLU A 58 12.90 13.43 14.21
C GLU A 58 11.39 13.60 14.04
N GLN A 59 10.95 14.27 12.98
CA GLN A 59 9.52 14.49 12.70
C GLN A 59 8.79 13.17 12.50
N MET A 60 9.40 12.21 11.80
CA MET A 60 8.84 10.88 11.58
C MET A 60 8.70 10.09 12.88
N LYS A 61 9.68 10.15 13.79
CA LYS A 61 9.57 9.54 15.12
C LYS A 61 8.47 10.16 15.97
N ARG A 62 8.39 11.50 16.00
CA ARG A 62 7.32 12.22 16.70
C ARG A 62 5.94 11.85 16.12
N LEU A 63 5.82 11.74 14.80
CA LEU A 63 4.61 11.26 14.14
C LEU A 63 4.26 9.82 14.55
N THR A 64 5.23 8.90 14.60
CA THR A 64 4.99 7.51 15.04
C THR A 64 4.46 7.47 16.46
N ILE A 65 5.12 8.17 17.40
CA ILE A 65 4.68 8.27 18.80
C ILE A 65 3.29 8.90 18.88
N GLY A 66 3.06 9.97 18.12
CA GLY A 66 1.79 10.70 18.12
C GLY A 66 0.62 9.93 17.56
N VAL A 67 0.84 9.13 16.51
CA VAL A 67 -0.17 8.22 15.96
C VAL A 67 -0.56 7.16 17.00
N GLU A 68 0.39 6.62 17.76
CA GLU A 68 0.10 5.68 18.85
C GLU A 68 -0.61 6.37 20.02
N LEU A 69 -0.20 7.59 20.39
CA LEU A 69 -0.85 8.38 21.45
C LEU A 69 -2.28 8.82 21.08
N ALA A 70 -2.52 9.12 19.80
CA ALA A 70 -3.83 9.50 19.28
C ALA A 70 -4.86 8.36 19.41
N ALA A 71 -4.42 7.11 19.56
CA ALA A 71 -5.29 5.99 19.90
C ALA A 71 -5.75 5.98 21.37
N ALA A 72 -5.29 6.94 22.18
CA ALA A 72 -5.55 7.07 23.61
C ALA A 72 -5.23 5.80 24.44
N PRO A 73 -4.01 5.23 24.34
CA PRO A 73 -3.65 4.04 25.09
C PRO A 73 -3.48 4.34 26.59
N SER A 74 -3.80 3.35 27.43
CA SER A 74 -3.48 3.39 28.88
C SER A 74 -2.01 3.04 29.15
N VAL A 75 -1.45 2.15 28.33
CA VAL A 75 -0.04 1.71 28.40
C VAL A 75 0.61 1.90 27.04
N LEU A 76 1.76 2.58 27.01
CA LEU A 76 2.52 2.87 25.81
C LEU A 76 3.87 2.16 25.87
N PHE A 77 4.13 1.27 24.90
CA PHE A 77 5.42 0.60 24.73
C PHE A 77 6.22 1.28 23.61
N LEU A 78 7.45 1.68 23.90
CA LEU A 78 8.33 2.38 22.96
C LEU A 78 9.66 1.64 22.86
N ASP A 79 9.95 1.12 21.67
CA ASP A 79 11.22 0.44 21.42
C ASP A 79 12.25 1.45 20.87
N GLU A 80 13.31 1.70 21.63
CA GLU A 80 14.41 2.61 21.30
C GLU A 80 13.97 3.97 20.69
N PRO A 81 13.13 4.77 21.39
CA PRO A 81 12.57 6.00 20.82
C PRO A 81 13.64 7.03 20.41
N THR A 82 14.82 7.01 21.03
CA THR A 82 15.93 7.93 20.78
C THR A 82 16.95 7.45 19.74
N SER A 83 16.82 6.23 19.22
CA SER A 83 17.81 5.65 18.27
C SER A 83 17.87 6.42 16.95
N GLY A 84 19.07 6.73 16.44
CA GLY A 84 19.25 7.48 15.20
C GLY A 84 18.96 8.99 15.30
N LEU A 85 18.88 9.54 16.52
CA LEU A 85 18.73 10.97 16.78
C LEU A 85 19.98 11.55 17.43
N ASP A 86 20.22 12.84 17.20
CA ASP A 86 21.19 13.61 17.97
C ASP A 86 20.65 13.91 19.38
N ALA A 87 21.55 14.30 20.30
CA ALA A 87 21.22 14.50 21.71
C ALA A 87 20.09 15.51 21.93
N ARG A 88 20.00 16.57 21.10
CA ARG A 88 18.94 17.58 21.22
C ARG A 88 17.59 17.00 20.83
N SER A 89 17.50 16.34 19.68
CA SER A 89 16.26 15.70 19.21
C SER A 89 15.79 14.61 20.16
N ALA A 90 16.71 13.79 20.68
CA ALA A 90 16.40 12.78 21.70
C ALA A 90 15.78 13.40 22.96
N LYS A 91 16.35 14.51 23.46
CA LYS A 91 15.81 15.24 24.62
C LYS A 91 14.40 15.76 24.39
N ILE A 92 14.13 16.32 23.20
CA ILE A 92 12.79 16.82 22.84
C ILE A 92 11.76 15.67 22.88
N ILE A 93 12.08 14.53 22.26
CA ILE A 93 11.20 13.36 22.26
C ILE A 93 10.94 12.86 23.70
N MET A 94 12.00 12.72 24.50
CA MET A 94 11.87 12.23 25.87
C MET A 94 11.11 13.20 26.78
N THR A 95 11.25 14.51 26.56
CA THR A 95 10.45 15.52 27.25
C THR A 95 8.96 15.37 26.91
N GLY A 96 8.63 15.13 25.64
CA GLY A 96 7.26 14.82 25.21
C GLY A 96 6.72 13.55 25.86
N ILE A 97 7.52 12.48 25.91
CA ILE A 97 7.16 11.21 26.58
C ILE A 97 6.94 11.42 28.08
N ARG A 98 7.78 12.21 28.75
CA ARG A 98 7.60 12.56 30.17
C ARG A 98 6.32 13.33 30.42
N LYS A 99 5.96 14.28 29.54
CA LYS A 99 4.66 14.99 29.58
C LYS A 99 3.50 14.00 29.43
N ILE A 100 3.62 13.00 28.56
CA ILE A 100 2.60 11.95 28.39
C ILE A 100 2.47 11.11 29.67
N ALA A 101 3.58 10.65 30.25
CA ALA A 101 3.57 9.84 31.47
C ALA A 101 2.92 10.59 32.66
N SER A 102 3.22 11.88 32.80
CA SER A 102 2.64 12.74 33.85
C SER A 102 1.13 12.98 33.73
N THR A 103 0.49 12.61 32.60
CA THR A 103 -0.97 12.56 32.49
C THR A 103 -1.61 11.32 33.11
N GLY A 104 -0.82 10.46 33.78
CA GLY A 104 -1.29 9.23 34.42
C GLY A 104 -1.26 8.00 33.50
N ARG A 105 -0.52 8.07 32.39
CA ARG A 105 -0.31 6.95 31.46
C ARG A 105 0.94 6.17 31.81
N THR A 106 0.89 4.85 31.73
CA THR A 106 2.09 4.02 31.91
C THR A 106 2.90 4.02 30.61
N VAL A 107 4.17 4.41 30.68
CA VAL A 107 5.08 4.33 29.55
C VAL A 107 6.21 3.36 29.87
N VAL A 108 6.46 2.41 28.98
CA VAL A 108 7.58 1.47 29.06
C VAL A 108 8.42 1.68 27.82
N CYS A 109 9.71 1.94 28.00
CA CYS A 109 10.61 2.09 26.86
C CYS A 109 11.96 1.42 27.07
N THR A 110 12.54 0.94 25.98
CA THR A 110 13.94 0.50 25.91
C THR A 110 14.79 1.68 25.44
N ILE A 111 15.91 1.96 26.11
CA ILE A 111 16.88 2.95 25.62
C ILE A 111 18.29 2.38 25.68
N HIS A 112 18.99 2.50 24.54
CA HIS A 112 20.41 2.23 24.46
C HIS A 112 21.21 3.47 24.90
N GLN A 113 21.91 3.38 26.03
CA GLN A 113 22.88 4.38 26.53
C GLN A 113 22.36 5.83 26.51
N PRO A 114 21.36 6.19 27.36
CA PRO A 114 20.84 7.55 27.42
C PRO A 114 21.91 8.54 27.92
N SER A 115 21.78 9.81 27.48
CA SER A 115 22.51 10.91 28.12
C SER A 115 22.05 11.09 29.57
N LYS A 116 22.91 11.69 30.42
CA LYS A 116 22.57 11.97 31.82
C LYS A 116 21.22 12.69 31.96
N GLU A 117 21.01 13.73 31.15
CA GLU A 117 19.75 14.50 31.16
C GLU A 117 18.51 13.66 30.82
N VAL A 118 18.62 12.71 29.88
CA VAL A 118 17.51 11.81 29.53
C VAL A 118 17.31 10.75 30.62
N PHE A 119 18.40 10.25 31.18
CA PHE A 119 18.36 9.21 32.20
C PHE A 119 17.64 9.69 33.47
N GLU A 120 17.83 10.95 33.84
CA GLU A 120 17.15 11.58 34.98
C GLU A 120 15.64 11.82 34.74
N MET A 121 15.13 11.64 33.52
CA MET A 121 13.69 11.73 33.23
C MET A 121 12.92 10.45 33.55
N PHE A 122 13.60 9.36 33.94
CA PHE A 122 12.94 8.09 34.24
C PHE A 122 12.52 7.99 35.70
N ASP A 123 11.31 7.51 35.95
CA ASP A 123 10.84 7.22 37.30
C ASP A 123 11.45 5.91 37.81
N ASN A 124 11.44 4.87 36.97
CA ASN A 124 11.91 3.53 37.28
C ASN A 124 12.89 3.02 36.22
N LEU A 125 13.83 2.17 36.63
CA LEU A 125 14.77 1.47 35.77
C LEU A 125 14.58 -0.04 35.90
N LEU A 126 14.46 -0.73 34.76
CA LEU A 126 14.67 -2.17 34.65
C LEU A 126 16.01 -2.41 33.93
N LEU A 127 17.00 -2.92 34.66
CA LEU A 127 18.32 -3.23 34.12
C LEU A 127 18.45 -4.73 33.87
N LEU A 128 18.72 -5.09 32.62
CA LEU A 128 18.88 -6.48 32.19
C LEU A 128 20.32 -6.78 31.77
N LYS A 129 20.79 -7.98 32.09
CA LYS A 129 22.05 -8.57 31.61
C LYS A 129 21.77 -9.57 30.48
N ARG A 130 22.80 -9.86 29.67
CA ARG A 130 22.76 -10.91 28.65
C ARG A 130 22.19 -12.21 29.23
N GLY A 131 21.22 -12.80 28.53
CA GLY A 131 20.43 -13.93 29.01
C GLY A 131 19.04 -13.54 29.52
N GLY A 132 18.72 -12.25 29.57
CA GLY A 132 17.39 -11.76 30.01
C GLY A 132 17.24 -11.72 31.53
N TYR A 133 18.35 -11.75 32.26
CA TYR A 133 18.35 -11.74 33.72
C TYR A 133 18.28 -10.32 34.26
N THR A 134 17.41 -10.09 35.23
CA THR A 134 17.30 -8.81 35.93
C THR A 134 18.46 -8.63 36.90
N VAL A 135 19.12 -7.47 36.82
CA VAL A 135 20.20 -7.06 37.73
C VAL A 135 19.76 -5.96 38.69
N PHE A 136 18.80 -5.16 38.27
CA PHE A 136 18.20 -4.12 39.11
C PHE A 136 16.80 -3.80 38.58
N PHE A 137 15.86 -3.59 39.50
CA PHE A 137 14.57 -2.98 39.20
C PHE A 137 14.15 -2.08 40.37
N GLY A 138 13.84 -0.82 40.06
CA GLY A 138 13.36 0.10 41.08
C GLY A 138 13.37 1.55 40.63
N GLU A 139 12.95 2.42 41.53
CA GLU A 139 12.97 3.87 41.33
C GLU A 139 14.40 4.38 41.27
N LEU A 140 14.69 5.27 40.31
CA LEU A 140 16.04 5.85 40.18
C LEU A 140 16.35 6.84 41.31
N GLY A 141 15.34 7.56 41.79
CA GLY A 141 15.51 8.66 42.74
C GLY A 141 16.14 9.91 42.11
N HIS A 142 16.23 11.00 42.89
CA HIS A 142 16.86 12.24 42.44
C HIS A 142 18.32 11.99 42.06
N GLU A 143 18.74 12.43 40.87
CA GLU A 143 20.10 12.20 40.32
C GLU A 143 20.54 10.72 40.33
N SER A 144 19.62 9.78 40.18
CA SER A 144 19.90 8.33 40.22
C SER A 144 20.48 7.81 41.55
N ALA A 145 20.20 8.49 42.67
CA ALA A 145 20.77 8.16 43.97
C ALA A 145 20.50 6.71 44.41
N ASN A 146 19.28 6.21 44.23
CA ASN A 146 18.90 4.86 44.68
C ASN A 146 19.68 3.77 43.92
N LEU A 147 19.86 3.98 42.61
CA LEU A 147 20.66 3.09 41.76
C LEU A 147 22.12 3.07 42.20
N MET A 148 22.70 4.27 42.42
CA MET A 148 24.09 4.40 42.85
C MET A 148 24.29 3.75 44.22
N GLU A 149 23.38 4.00 45.16
CA GLU A 149 23.45 3.41 46.50
C GLU A 149 23.39 1.88 46.45
N TYR A 150 22.45 1.31 45.67
CA TYR A 150 22.34 -0.14 45.48
C TYR A 150 23.67 -0.74 45.00
N PHE A 151 24.25 -0.20 43.92
CA PHE A 151 25.49 -0.73 43.37
C PHE A 151 26.71 -0.50 44.27
N MET A 152 26.77 0.63 44.99
CA MET A 152 27.86 0.94 45.94
C MET A 152 27.84 0.06 47.20
N ARG A 153 26.67 -0.47 47.60
CA ARG A 153 26.57 -1.46 48.69
C ARG A 153 27.19 -2.82 48.32
N ILE A 154 27.27 -3.14 47.02
CA ILE A 154 27.80 -4.41 46.55
C ILE A 154 29.34 -4.39 46.60
N PRO A 155 29.99 -5.35 47.30
CA PRO A 155 31.45 -5.41 47.35
C PRO A 155 32.06 -5.54 45.95
N ARG A 156 33.18 -4.84 45.73
CA ARG A 156 33.97 -4.86 44.48
C ARG A 156 33.31 -4.16 43.28
N THR A 157 32.21 -3.44 43.48
CA THR A 157 31.71 -2.52 42.46
C THR A 157 32.67 -1.33 42.30
N PRO A 158 33.10 -0.97 41.07
CA PRO A 158 33.95 0.20 40.84
C PRO A 158 33.19 1.49 41.17
N SER A 159 33.84 2.41 41.89
CA SER A 159 33.26 3.72 42.21
C SER A 159 33.07 4.57 40.94
N MET A 160 32.01 5.38 40.92
CA MET A 160 31.72 6.29 39.81
C MET A 160 32.60 7.55 39.91
N ALA A 161 33.21 7.97 38.80
CA ALA A 161 33.95 9.23 38.73
C ALA A 161 33.00 10.45 38.80
N LEU A 162 33.48 11.55 39.38
CA LEU A 162 32.69 12.78 39.52
C LEU A 162 32.24 13.32 38.14
N GLY A 163 30.95 13.51 37.97
CA GLY A 163 30.36 14.01 36.71
C GLY A 163 30.22 12.95 35.61
N TYR A 164 30.53 11.68 35.89
CA TYR A 164 30.32 10.59 34.96
C TYR A 164 28.82 10.27 34.81
N ASN A 165 28.42 9.75 33.66
CA ASN A 165 27.02 9.44 33.38
C ASN A 165 26.62 8.14 34.11
N PRO A 166 25.63 8.16 35.04
CA PRO A 166 25.19 6.97 35.75
C PRO A 166 24.73 5.84 34.82
N ALA A 167 24.10 6.19 33.71
CA ALA A 167 23.63 5.22 32.72
C ALA A 167 24.78 4.46 32.02
N THR A 168 25.91 5.14 31.79
CA THR A 168 27.10 4.52 31.20
C THR A 168 27.81 3.66 32.23
N TRP A 169 27.99 4.18 33.45
CA TRP A 169 28.61 3.47 34.56
C TRP A 169 27.92 2.17 34.90
N MET A 170 26.58 2.16 35.05
CA MET A 170 25.85 0.94 35.42
C MET A 170 26.04 -0.18 34.38
N LEU A 171 26.15 0.17 33.09
CA LEU A 171 26.38 -0.79 32.01
C LEU A 171 27.81 -1.34 32.06
N GLU A 172 28.81 -0.51 32.38
CA GLU A 172 30.20 -0.95 32.57
C GLU A 172 30.33 -1.88 33.78
N VAL A 173 29.67 -1.55 34.91
CA VAL A 173 29.66 -2.35 36.15
C VAL A 173 29.22 -3.79 35.89
N ILE A 174 28.14 -3.96 35.11
CA ILE A 174 27.57 -5.27 34.79
C ILE A 174 28.27 -5.97 33.61
N GLY A 175 29.31 -5.36 33.04
CA GLY A 175 30.05 -5.90 31.89
C GLY A 175 29.33 -5.79 30.55
N ALA A 176 28.36 -4.89 30.42
CA ALA A 176 27.62 -4.57 29.20
C ALA A 176 28.09 -3.26 28.52
N GLY A 177 29.12 -2.61 29.04
CA GLY A 177 29.72 -1.39 28.48
C GLY A 177 30.58 -1.65 27.23
N VAL A 178 30.84 -0.59 26.45
CA VAL A 178 31.59 -0.63 25.18
C VAL A 178 33.09 -0.92 25.41
N GLU A 179 33.63 -0.50 26.55
CA GLU A 179 35.00 -0.80 26.98
C GLU A 179 35.00 -1.96 27.97
N THR A 180 35.00 -3.20 27.48
CA THR A 180 35.19 -4.39 28.34
C THR A 180 36.61 -4.42 28.90
N LYS A 181 36.80 -3.80 30.07
CA LYS A 181 38.02 -3.92 30.90
C LYS A 181 37.77 -4.47 32.30
N VAL A 182 36.56 -4.92 32.62
CA VAL A 182 36.26 -5.37 33.97
C VAL A 182 36.15 -6.89 34.03
N THR A 183 37.20 -7.53 34.55
CA THR A 183 37.21 -8.90 35.09
C THR A 183 36.43 -8.94 36.41
N ASN A 184 35.14 -8.58 36.39
CA ASN A 184 34.29 -8.67 37.57
C ASN A 184 33.78 -10.10 37.72
N THR A 185 34.20 -10.76 38.80
CA THR A 185 33.77 -12.10 39.21
C THR A 185 32.44 -12.10 39.98
N THR A 186 31.87 -10.92 40.27
CA THR A 186 30.62 -10.77 41.02
C THR A 186 29.42 -11.07 40.12
N ASP A 187 28.57 -12.01 40.52
CA ASP A 187 27.30 -12.27 39.83
C ASP A 187 26.20 -11.33 40.35
N TYR A 188 26.07 -10.18 39.70
CA TYR A 188 25.05 -9.19 40.04
C TYR A 188 23.60 -9.71 39.91
N VAL A 189 23.36 -10.83 39.21
CA VAL A 189 22.03 -11.45 39.13
C VAL A 189 21.67 -12.12 40.45
N GLU A 190 22.58 -12.93 41.00
CA GLU A 190 22.41 -13.60 42.28
C GLU A 190 22.28 -12.57 43.41
N VAL A 191 23.12 -11.54 43.39
CA VAL A 191 23.06 -10.44 44.37
C VAL A 191 21.70 -9.74 44.33
N PHE A 192 21.14 -9.49 43.14
CA PHE A 192 19.80 -8.91 43.05
C PHE A 192 18.73 -9.84 43.63
N GLN A 193 18.78 -11.14 43.36
CA GLN A 193 17.79 -12.09 43.87
C GLN A 193 17.78 -12.20 45.41
N GLU A 194 18.94 -12.01 46.05
CA GLU A 194 19.05 -12.01 47.51
C GLU A 194 18.77 -10.64 48.15
N SER A 195 18.71 -9.58 47.33
CA SER A 195 18.56 -8.19 47.78
C SER A 195 17.21 -7.89 48.42
N GLU A 196 17.18 -6.82 49.22
CA GLU A 196 15.94 -6.33 49.82
C GLU A 196 15.00 -5.74 48.75
N GLU A 197 15.57 -5.12 47.71
CA GLU A 197 14.87 -4.59 46.55
C GLU A 197 14.07 -5.68 45.83
N TYR A 198 14.64 -6.88 45.67
CA TYR A 198 13.92 -8.02 45.08
C TYR A 198 12.79 -8.54 45.97
N LYS A 199 12.98 -8.60 47.30
CA LYS A 199 11.91 -8.99 48.23
C LYS A 199 10.75 -7.99 48.19
N GLN A 200 11.04 -6.69 48.15
CA GLN A 200 10.02 -5.65 48.00
C GLN A 200 9.28 -5.76 46.67
N LEU A 201 10.00 -6.00 45.57
CA LEU A 201 9.40 -6.24 44.26
C LEU A 201 8.46 -7.45 44.28
N GLN A 202 8.90 -8.59 44.83
CA GLN A 202 8.08 -9.79 44.93
C GLN A 202 6.84 -9.57 45.80
N ALA A 203 6.98 -8.88 46.93
CA ALA A 203 5.85 -8.52 47.78
C ALA A 203 4.84 -7.61 47.04
N GLY A 204 5.32 -6.64 46.27
CA GLY A 204 4.47 -5.77 45.44
C GLY A 204 3.74 -6.52 44.33
N LEU A 205 4.44 -7.41 43.63
CA LEU A 205 3.85 -8.25 42.57
C LEU A 205 2.80 -9.22 43.12
N ALA A 206 3.02 -9.77 44.32
CA ALA A 206 2.08 -10.69 44.97
C ALA A 206 0.71 -10.05 45.28
N ILE A 207 0.63 -8.72 45.42
CA ILE A 207 -0.64 -8.01 45.58
C ILE A 207 -1.46 -8.04 44.27
N HIS A 208 -0.78 -8.07 43.12
CA HIS A 208 -1.38 -8.01 41.80
C HIS A 208 -1.66 -9.38 41.16
N THR A 209 -1.19 -10.48 41.76
CA THR A 209 -1.49 -11.85 41.30
C THR A 209 -2.88 -12.32 41.72
N LEU A 210 -3.51 -11.66 42.70
CA LEU A 210 -4.88 -11.94 43.12
C LEU A 210 -5.86 -11.01 42.39
N PRO A 211 -6.93 -11.55 41.76
CA PRO A 211 -7.93 -10.73 41.12
C PRO A 211 -8.61 -9.83 42.16
N ARG A 212 -8.56 -8.53 41.90
CA ARG A 212 -9.23 -7.51 42.71
C ARG A 212 -10.74 -7.62 42.51
N ALA A 213 -11.47 -7.97 43.58
CA ALA A 213 -12.92 -8.15 43.53
C ALA A 213 -13.70 -6.85 43.20
N ASP A 214 -13.06 -5.70 43.39
CA ASP A 214 -13.57 -4.36 43.16
C ASP A 214 -13.46 -3.89 41.70
N VAL A 215 -12.67 -4.56 40.85
CA VAL A 215 -12.46 -4.16 39.45
C VAL A 215 -13.06 -5.22 38.52
N PRO A 216 -14.01 -4.86 37.64
CA PRO A 216 -14.58 -5.81 36.69
C PRO A 216 -13.50 -6.29 35.71
N GLU A 217 -13.61 -7.55 35.29
CA GLU A 217 -12.72 -8.14 34.30
C GLU A 217 -12.78 -7.35 32.97
N MET A 218 -11.60 -7.02 32.42
CA MET A 218 -11.50 -6.34 31.12
C MET A 218 -11.85 -7.30 29.98
N ASN A 219 -13.08 -7.22 29.49
CA ASN A 219 -13.55 -8.01 28.36
C ASN A 219 -13.54 -7.20 27.06
N PHE A 220 -12.78 -7.68 26.06
CA PHE A 220 -12.72 -7.08 24.73
C PHE A 220 -13.58 -7.88 23.75
N SER A 221 -14.81 -7.43 23.50
CA SER A 221 -15.76 -8.10 22.60
C SER A 221 -15.39 -7.97 21.12
N THR A 222 -14.72 -6.89 20.75
CA THR A 222 -14.37 -6.57 19.36
C THR A 222 -12.87 -6.51 19.14
N LYS A 223 -12.41 -7.09 18.03
CA LYS A 223 -11.00 -7.04 17.63
C LYS A 223 -10.50 -5.63 17.26
N ARG A 224 -11.39 -4.72 16.86
CA ARG A 224 -11.07 -3.35 16.42
C ARG A 224 -12.04 -2.37 17.03
N ALA A 225 -11.57 -1.17 17.34
CA ALA A 225 -12.34 -0.16 18.06
C ALA A 225 -13.39 0.55 17.18
N ALA A 226 -13.04 0.91 15.94
CA ALA A 226 -13.98 1.55 15.03
C ALA A 226 -14.89 0.55 14.32
N SER A 227 -16.11 0.99 13.98
CA SER A 227 -17.05 0.20 13.18
C SER A 227 -16.56 -0.01 11.74
N ASN A 228 -17.08 -1.04 11.08
CA ASN A 228 -16.73 -1.36 9.69
C ASN A 228 -16.98 -0.20 8.71
N VAL A 229 -18.06 0.56 8.91
CA VAL A 229 -18.43 1.70 8.06
C VAL A 229 -17.39 2.83 8.21
N VAL A 230 -17.00 3.15 9.45
CA VAL A 230 -16.00 4.18 9.72
C VAL A 230 -14.64 3.78 9.16
N GLN A 231 -14.23 2.51 9.35
CA GLN A 231 -13.01 1.96 8.74
C GLN A 231 -13.01 2.14 7.22
N PHE A 232 -14.09 1.76 6.55
CA PHE A 232 -14.20 1.91 5.10
C PHE A 232 -14.16 3.36 4.63
N GLN A 233 -14.93 4.25 5.28
CA GLN A 233 -14.99 5.67 4.89
C GLN A 233 -13.64 6.37 5.00
N TYR A 234 -12.93 6.22 6.13
CA TYR A 234 -11.63 6.88 6.32
C TYR A 234 -10.56 6.34 5.39
N VAL A 235 -10.54 5.03 5.15
CA VAL A 235 -9.59 4.42 4.21
C VAL A 235 -9.91 4.83 2.77
N LEU A 236 -11.19 4.91 2.39
CA LEU A 236 -11.62 5.39 1.07
C LEU A 236 -11.20 6.85 0.83
N VAL A 237 -11.48 7.73 1.80
CA VAL A 237 -11.08 9.15 1.71
C VAL A 237 -9.56 9.28 1.63
N ARG A 238 -8.81 8.49 2.39
CA ARG A 238 -7.34 8.43 2.30
C ARG A 238 -6.88 8.10 0.89
N TYR A 239 -7.44 7.06 0.27
CA TYR A 239 -7.07 6.67 -1.10
C TYR A 239 -7.36 7.79 -2.13
N PHE A 240 -8.52 8.43 -2.05
CA PHE A 240 -8.84 9.55 -2.94
C PHE A 240 -7.86 10.72 -2.78
N ARG A 241 -7.51 11.08 -1.54
CA ARG A 241 -6.52 12.13 -1.26
C ARG A 241 -5.13 11.74 -1.76
N MET A 242 -4.73 10.49 -1.55
CA MET A 242 -3.44 9.97 -1.98
C MET A 242 -3.26 10.05 -3.48
N TYR A 243 -4.28 9.64 -4.26
CA TYR A 243 -4.23 9.69 -5.73
C TYR A 243 -4.29 11.13 -6.24
N TRP A 244 -5.04 12.00 -5.57
CA TRP A 244 -5.11 13.41 -5.90
C TRP A 244 -3.78 14.15 -5.63
N ARG A 245 -3.14 13.88 -4.48
CA ARG A 245 -1.87 14.51 -4.06
C ARG A 245 -0.62 13.84 -4.63
N THR A 246 -0.78 12.78 -5.41
CA THR A 246 0.32 12.12 -6.14
C THR A 246 0.12 12.36 -7.64
N PRO A 247 0.31 13.61 -8.12
CA PRO A 247 0.00 13.97 -9.50
C PRO A 247 0.81 13.16 -10.50
N THR A 248 2.04 12.76 -10.16
CA THR A 248 2.90 11.92 -11.01
C THR A 248 2.19 10.65 -11.49
N TYR A 249 1.32 10.05 -10.68
CA TYR A 249 0.58 8.84 -11.07
C TYR A 249 -0.45 9.13 -12.17
N ASN A 250 -1.38 10.05 -11.92
CA ASN A 250 -2.49 10.34 -12.83
C ASN A 250 -2.08 11.21 -14.02
N LEU A 251 -1.20 12.20 -13.81
CA LEU A 251 -0.72 13.10 -14.85
C LEU A 251 0.06 12.36 -15.93
N THR A 252 0.94 11.43 -15.54
CA THR A 252 1.70 10.61 -16.48
C THR A 252 0.77 9.76 -17.35
N ARG A 253 -0.27 9.16 -16.75
CA ARG A 253 -1.28 8.40 -17.50
C ARG A 253 -2.02 9.27 -18.51
N VAL A 254 -2.46 10.47 -18.11
CA VAL A 254 -3.17 11.39 -19.01
C VAL A 254 -2.25 11.88 -20.12
N MET A 255 -1.02 12.31 -19.81
CA MET A 255 -0.05 12.78 -20.81
C MET A 255 0.28 11.70 -21.85
N LEU A 256 0.59 10.48 -21.39
CA LEU A 256 0.88 9.37 -22.30
C LEU A 256 -0.34 8.96 -23.13
N SER A 257 -1.54 9.04 -22.56
CA SER A 257 -2.79 8.74 -23.28
C SER A 257 -3.04 9.77 -24.39
N VAL A 258 -2.90 11.07 -24.10
CA VAL A 258 -3.04 12.13 -25.11
C VAL A 258 -1.98 11.98 -26.20
N PHE A 259 -0.72 11.75 -25.82
CA PHE A 259 0.36 11.52 -26.77
C PHE A 259 0.06 10.33 -27.69
N LEU A 260 -0.36 9.20 -27.14
CA LEU A 260 -0.69 7.99 -27.91
C LEU A 260 -1.88 8.23 -28.85
N ALA A 261 -2.93 8.91 -28.36
CA ALA A 261 -4.11 9.23 -29.15
C ALA A 261 -3.76 10.12 -30.36
N VAL A 262 -2.95 11.15 -30.15
CA VAL A 262 -2.49 12.05 -31.23
C VAL A 262 -1.53 11.33 -32.18
N LEU A 263 -0.59 10.53 -31.67
CA LEU A 263 0.36 9.79 -32.48
C LEU A 263 -0.36 8.86 -33.47
N PHE A 264 -1.27 8.02 -32.98
CA PHE A 264 -2.02 7.13 -33.86
C PHE A 264 -3.06 7.87 -34.70
N GLY A 265 -3.65 8.95 -34.19
CA GLY A 265 -4.50 9.87 -34.95
C GLY A 265 -3.78 10.39 -36.20
N LEU A 266 -2.56 10.91 -36.05
CA LEU A 266 -1.76 11.41 -37.17
C LEU A 266 -1.37 10.33 -38.18
N ILE A 267 -1.04 9.12 -37.70
CA ILE A 267 -0.64 8.00 -38.57
C ILE A 267 -1.83 7.50 -39.41
N PHE A 268 -3.06 7.54 -38.86
CA PHE A 268 -4.24 6.90 -39.47
C PHE A 268 -5.33 7.87 -39.97
N VAL A 269 -5.11 9.19 -39.92
CA VAL A 269 -6.13 10.24 -40.22
C VAL A 269 -6.85 10.08 -41.57
N SER A 270 -6.18 9.55 -42.59
CA SER A 270 -6.72 9.42 -43.96
C SER A 270 -6.81 7.98 -44.46
N VAL A 271 -6.96 7.01 -43.55
CA VAL A 271 -7.03 5.59 -43.92
C VAL A 271 -8.45 5.22 -44.37
N ASP A 272 -8.55 4.60 -45.54
CA ASP A 272 -9.80 4.03 -46.04
C ASP A 272 -10.02 2.61 -45.49
N TYR A 273 -10.90 2.51 -44.49
CA TYR A 273 -11.27 1.26 -43.83
C TYR A 273 -12.18 0.34 -44.67
N THR A 274 -12.44 0.67 -45.94
CA THR A 274 -13.10 -0.24 -46.89
C THR A 274 -12.10 -1.12 -47.66
N THR A 275 -10.80 -0.84 -47.57
CA THR A 275 -9.74 -1.59 -48.25
C THR A 275 -9.18 -2.72 -47.38
N TYR A 276 -8.62 -3.76 -48.01
CA TYR A 276 -7.91 -4.84 -47.30
C TYR A 276 -6.80 -4.32 -46.37
N SER A 277 -5.94 -3.44 -46.88
CA SER A 277 -4.86 -2.83 -46.09
C SER A 277 -5.41 -1.94 -44.97
N GLY A 278 -6.51 -1.22 -45.20
CA GLY A 278 -7.16 -0.38 -44.21
C GLY A 278 -7.73 -1.18 -43.04
N VAL A 279 -8.46 -2.28 -43.29
CA VAL A 279 -9.04 -3.12 -42.22
C VAL A 279 -7.96 -3.83 -41.40
N VAL A 280 -6.94 -4.40 -42.07
CA VAL A 280 -5.81 -5.06 -41.39
C VAL A 280 -5.01 -4.04 -40.57
N GLY A 281 -4.69 -2.88 -41.15
CA GLY A 281 -3.98 -1.79 -40.48
C GLY A 281 -4.77 -1.21 -39.31
N GLY A 282 -6.09 -0.99 -39.49
CA GLY A 282 -6.98 -0.48 -38.46
C GLY A 282 -7.16 -1.45 -37.29
N SER A 283 -7.30 -2.74 -37.57
CA SER A 283 -7.31 -3.79 -36.53
C SER A 283 -5.98 -3.82 -35.76
N GLY A 284 -4.87 -3.63 -36.46
CA GLY A 284 -3.54 -3.53 -35.85
C GLY A 284 -3.34 -2.29 -35.00
N MET A 285 -3.91 -1.16 -35.42
CA MET A 285 -3.94 0.06 -34.63
C MET A 285 -4.74 -0.13 -33.33
N VAL A 286 -5.93 -0.74 -33.39
CA VAL A 286 -6.74 -1.05 -32.20
C VAL A 286 -5.98 -2.00 -31.27
N PHE A 287 -5.31 -3.01 -31.82
CA PHE A 287 -4.42 -3.90 -31.06
C PHE A 287 -3.31 -3.13 -30.35
N MET A 288 -2.52 -2.33 -31.07
CA MET A 288 -1.37 -1.60 -30.50
C MET A 288 -1.81 -0.58 -29.45
N THR A 289 -2.84 0.21 -29.74
CA THR A 289 -3.37 1.22 -28.79
C THR A 289 -3.91 0.56 -27.52
N THR A 290 -4.66 -0.54 -27.66
CA THR A 290 -5.14 -1.32 -26.51
C THR A 290 -3.96 -1.82 -25.68
N VAL A 291 -2.96 -2.46 -26.30
CA VAL A 291 -1.75 -2.95 -25.60
C VAL A 291 -1.05 -1.82 -24.85
N PHE A 292 -0.80 -0.68 -25.49
CA PHE A 292 -0.10 0.44 -24.84
C PHE A 292 -0.89 1.02 -23.67
N VAL A 293 -2.21 1.22 -23.81
CA VAL A 293 -3.07 1.67 -22.70
C VAL A 293 -3.02 0.69 -21.52
N GLY A 294 -2.99 -0.61 -21.80
CA GLY A 294 -2.85 -1.66 -20.78
C GLY A 294 -1.50 -1.62 -20.07
N ILE A 295 -0.40 -1.53 -20.82
CA ILE A 295 0.97 -1.46 -20.28
C ILE A 295 1.16 -0.20 -19.42
N ILE A 296 0.67 0.96 -19.87
CA ILE A 296 0.72 2.21 -19.12
C ILE A 296 -0.03 2.06 -17.79
N ALA A 297 -1.23 1.47 -17.82
CA ALA A 297 -2.03 1.22 -16.63
C ALA A 297 -1.33 0.27 -15.63
N PHE A 298 -0.73 -0.82 -16.12
CA PHE A 298 0.03 -1.76 -15.29
C PHE A 298 1.29 -1.12 -14.68
N ASN A 299 2.14 -0.49 -15.49
CA ASN A 299 3.42 0.05 -15.04
C ASN A 299 3.27 1.23 -14.07
N SER A 300 2.20 2.01 -14.21
CA SER A 300 1.96 3.16 -13.33
C SER A 300 1.48 2.77 -11.93
N VAL A 301 0.69 1.69 -11.77
CA VAL A 301 0.10 1.33 -10.47
C VAL A 301 1.06 0.52 -9.58
N VAL A 302 1.96 -0.27 -10.18
CA VAL A 302 2.86 -1.16 -9.42
C VAL A 302 3.73 -0.40 -8.40
N PRO A 303 4.43 0.70 -8.75
CA PRO A 303 5.24 1.45 -7.79
C PRO A 303 4.42 2.00 -6.61
N ILE A 304 3.28 2.63 -6.91
CA ILE A 304 2.39 3.21 -5.90
C ILE A 304 1.86 2.15 -4.93
N ALA A 305 1.45 0.99 -5.44
CA ALA A 305 0.96 -0.10 -4.62
C ALA A 305 2.05 -0.75 -3.75
N VAL A 306 3.30 -0.82 -4.24
CA VAL A 306 4.44 -1.34 -3.46
C VAL A 306 4.86 -0.36 -2.37
N GLU A 307 4.89 0.94 -2.64
CA GLU A 307 5.24 1.98 -1.67
C GLU A 307 4.27 2.01 -0.48
N GLU A 308 2.96 1.96 -0.75
CA GLU A 308 1.94 2.04 0.29
C GLU A 308 1.86 0.77 1.18
N ARG A 309 2.31 -0.38 0.69
CA ARG A 309 2.25 -1.66 1.43
C ARG A 309 2.87 -1.59 2.82
N ALA A 310 3.98 -0.85 2.97
CA ALA A 310 4.69 -0.81 4.23
C ALA A 310 3.88 -0.08 5.32
N SER A 311 3.19 1.00 4.96
CA SER A 311 2.24 1.68 5.85
C SER A 311 1.06 0.77 6.22
N TYR A 312 0.52 0.04 5.23
CA TYR A 312 -0.55 -0.93 5.44
C TYR A 312 -0.15 -2.04 6.42
N TYR A 313 1.06 -2.61 6.30
CA TYR A 313 1.52 -3.66 7.20
C TYR A 313 1.62 -3.18 8.64
N ARG A 314 2.13 -1.97 8.87
CA ARG A 314 2.18 -1.35 10.21
C ARG A 314 0.77 -1.16 10.78
N GLU A 315 -0.11 -0.52 10.02
CA GLU A 315 -1.47 -0.21 10.47
C GLU A 315 -2.31 -1.47 10.73
N ARG A 316 -2.07 -2.52 9.95
CA ARG A 316 -2.68 -3.84 10.14
C ARG A 316 -2.15 -4.54 11.39
N ALA A 317 -0.86 -4.40 11.70
CA ALA A 317 -0.29 -4.94 12.94
C ALA A 317 -0.98 -4.30 14.16
N SER A 318 -1.21 -2.99 14.14
CA SER A 318 -1.93 -2.23 15.17
C SER A 318 -3.46 -2.40 15.15
N GLN A 319 -4.00 -3.32 14.34
CA GLN A 319 -5.45 -3.57 14.19
C GLN A 319 -6.30 -2.33 13.85
N THR A 320 -5.72 -1.36 13.14
CA THR A 320 -6.39 -0.08 12.80
C THR A 320 -7.64 -0.28 11.93
N TYR A 321 -7.57 -1.15 10.93
CA TYR A 321 -8.71 -1.49 10.06
C TYR A 321 -8.60 -2.92 9.50
N ASN A 322 -9.68 -3.41 8.92
CA ASN A 322 -9.71 -4.69 8.21
C ASN A 322 -9.06 -4.59 6.82
N ALA A 323 -8.26 -5.60 6.45
CA ALA A 323 -7.68 -5.75 5.12
C ALA A 323 -8.72 -5.66 3.99
N LEU A 324 -9.95 -6.14 4.24
CA LEU A 324 -11.06 -6.02 3.30
C LEU A 324 -11.36 -4.56 2.93
N TRP A 325 -11.38 -3.65 3.91
CA TRP A 325 -11.72 -2.24 3.67
C TRP A 325 -10.63 -1.50 2.92
N TYR A 326 -9.36 -1.82 3.20
CA TYR A 326 -8.21 -1.35 2.42
C TYR A 326 -8.29 -1.81 0.97
N PHE A 327 -8.53 -3.10 0.75
CA PHE A 327 -8.72 -3.67 -0.58
C PHE A 327 -9.89 -3.03 -1.34
N LEU A 328 -11.06 -2.86 -0.70
CA LEU A 328 -12.23 -2.28 -1.35
C LEU A 328 -11.99 -0.81 -1.71
N ALA A 329 -11.41 -0.02 -0.80
CA ALA A 329 -11.05 1.36 -1.06
C ALA A 329 -10.06 1.51 -2.22
N GLY A 330 -9.00 0.71 -2.24
CA GLY A 330 -8.03 0.67 -3.34
C GLY A 330 -8.60 0.14 -4.66
N THR A 331 -9.73 -0.59 -4.63
CA THR A 331 -10.47 -0.99 -5.83
C THR A 331 -11.29 0.18 -6.37
N ILE A 332 -12.10 0.79 -5.49
CA ILE A 332 -13.09 1.80 -5.88
C ILE A 332 -12.41 3.08 -6.36
N VAL A 333 -11.30 3.48 -5.75
CA VAL A 333 -10.58 4.69 -6.12
C VAL A 333 -10.08 4.64 -7.58
N GLU A 334 -9.73 3.48 -8.12
CA GLU A 334 -9.21 3.36 -9.49
C GLU A 334 -10.26 3.65 -10.57
N ILE A 335 -11.53 3.31 -10.30
CA ILE A 335 -12.63 3.39 -11.27
C ILE A 335 -12.77 4.80 -11.88
N PRO A 336 -12.94 5.89 -11.10
CA PRO A 336 -13.11 7.21 -11.67
C PRO A 336 -11.87 7.69 -12.44
N TYR A 337 -10.66 7.44 -11.95
CA TYR A 337 -9.43 7.86 -12.63
C TYR A 337 -9.24 7.12 -13.95
N VAL A 338 -9.45 5.79 -13.98
CA VAL A 338 -9.37 5.01 -15.22
C VAL A 338 -10.38 5.51 -16.22
N LEU A 339 -11.66 5.65 -15.83
CA LEU A 339 -12.74 6.13 -16.70
C LEU A 339 -12.41 7.50 -17.32
N VAL A 340 -11.89 8.44 -16.54
CA VAL A 340 -11.50 9.76 -17.04
C VAL A 340 -10.30 9.66 -18.00
N THR A 341 -9.26 8.89 -17.65
CA THR A 341 -8.06 8.76 -18.50
C THR A 341 -8.37 8.13 -19.85
N THR A 342 -9.19 7.08 -19.87
CA THR A 342 -9.61 6.42 -21.11
C THR A 342 -10.62 7.25 -21.88
N LEU A 343 -11.45 8.07 -21.22
CA LEU A 343 -12.36 8.99 -21.90
C LEU A 343 -11.58 10.04 -22.69
N ILE A 344 -10.57 10.64 -22.07
CA ILE A 344 -9.68 11.60 -22.73
C ILE A 344 -9.02 10.96 -23.95
N PHE A 345 -8.51 9.73 -23.80
CA PHE A 345 -7.96 8.96 -24.92
C PHE A 345 -9.00 8.79 -26.03
N THR A 346 -10.18 8.24 -25.72
CA THR A 346 -11.20 7.88 -26.72
C THR A 346 -11.75 9.11 -27.44
N VAL A 347 -12.02 10.22 -26.74
CA VAL A 347 -12.58 11.44 -27.34
C VAL A 347 -11.60 12.05 -28.36
N ILE A 348 -10.29 11.94 -28.13
CA ILE A 348 -9.28 12.40 -29.08
C ILE A 348 -9.09 11.36 -30.19
N PHE A 349 -8.81 10.11 -29.81
CA PHE A 349 -8.41 9.05 -30.72
C PHE A 349 -9.50 8.68 -31.73
N TYR A 350 -10.73 8.42 -31.25
CA TYR A 350 -11.80 7.83 -32.04
C TYR A 350 -12.17 8.67 -33.28
N PRO A 351 -12.47 9.98 -33.18
CA PRO A 351 -12.74 10.80 -34.35
C PRO A 351 -11.48 11.08 -35.18
N PHE A 352 -10.30 11.18 -34.56
CA PHE A 352 -9.08 11.57 -35.25
C PHE A 352 -8.58 10.49 -36.22
N VAL A 353 -8.77 9.22 -35.89
CA VAL A 353 -8.48 8.11 -36.82
C VAL A 353 -9.59 7.89 -37.87
N GLY A 354 -10.67 8.67 -37.84
CA GLY A 354 -11.74 8.57 -38.83
C GLY A 354 -12.75 7.44 -38.59
N PHE A 355 -12.86 6.92 -37.37
CA PHE A 355 -13.91 5.95 -37.06
C PHE A 355 -15.30 6.60 -37.16
N SER A 356 -16.16 6.02 -37.98
CA SER A 356 -17.54 6.44 -38.16
C SER A 356 -18.48 5.66 -37.23
N GLY A 357 -19.23 6.38 -36.41
CA GLY A 357 -20.14 5.76 -35.44
C GLY A 357 -21.04 6.78 -34.76
N SER A 358 -22.15 6.31 -34.20
CA SER A 358 -22.99 7.13 -33.34
C SER A 358 -22.26 7.42 -32.01
N VAL A 359 -22.73 8.42 -31.26
CA VAL A 359 -22.24 8.67 -29.89
C VAL A 359 -22.32 7.41 -29.02
N GLY A 360 -23.32 6.55 -29.25
CA GLY A 360 -23.45 5.26 -28.56
C GLY A 360 -22.26 4.33 -28.82
N ASN A 361 -21.76 4.24 -30.05
CA ASN A 361 -20.59 3.41 -30.38
C ASN A 361 -19.32 3.91 -29.67
N VAL A 362 -19.14 5.23 -29.60
CA VAL A 362 -18.01 5.85 -28.89
C VAL A 362 -18.07 5.51 -27.40
N ILE A 363 -19.25 5.59 -26.78
CA ILE A 363 -19.45 5.24 -25.36
C ILE A 363 -19.16 3.76 -25.13
N VAL A 364 -19.64 2.86 -25.99
CA VAL A 364 -19.37 1.42 -25.89
C VAL A 364 -17.87 1.14 -26.01
N TYR A 365 -17.19 1.71 -27.01
CA TYR A 365 -15.75 1.57 -27.17
C TYR A 365 -14.99 2.08 -25.93
N TRP A 366 -15.36 3.26 -25.42
CA TRP A 366 -14.77 3.83 -24.21
C TRP A 366 -14.94 2.92 -22.98
N LEU A 367 -16.15 2.40 -22.75
CA LEU A 367 -16.42 1.52 -21.61
C LEU A 367 -15.64 0.20 -21.71
N LEU A 368 -15.54 -0.39 -22.91
CA LEU A 368 -14.76 -1.60 -23.15
C LEU A 368 -13.26 -1.38 -22.94
N LEU A 369 -12.73 -0.26 -23.44
CA LEU A 369 -11.33 0.13 -23.22
C LEU A 369 -11.06 0.40 -21.74
N SER A 370 -12.00 1.04 -21.04
CA SER A 370 -11.94 1.27 -19.59
C SER A 370 -11.92 -0.03 -18.79
N LEU A 371 -12.74 -1.00 -19.18
CA LEU A 371 -12.77 -2.32 -18.55
C LEU A 371 -11.44 -3.05 -18.73
N TYR A 372 -10.86 -3.01 -19.93
CA TYR A 372 -9.53 -3.55 -20.20
C TYR A 372 -8.43 -2.83 -19.41
N SER A 373 -8.49 -1.51 -19.30
CA SER A 373 -7.54 -0.72 -18.51
C SER A 373 -7.65 -1.08 -17.02
N LEU A 374 -8.86 -1.22 -16.48
CA LEU A 374 -9.10 -1.69 -15.10
C LEU A 374 -8.51 -3.07 -14.85
N PHE A 375 -8.67 -4.01 -15.79
CA PHE A 375 -8.04 -5.32 -15.70
C PHE A 375 -6.52 -5.21 -15.51
N ASN A 376 -5.84 -4.37 -16.29
CA ASN A 376 -4.39 -4.17 -16.19
C ASN A 376 -3.96 -3.49 -14.88
N VAL A 377 -4.72 -2.49 -14.42
CA VAL A 377 -4.49 -1.86 -13.10
C VAL A 377 -4.60 -2.90 -11.99
N TYR A 378 -5.66 -3.72 -11.99
CA TYR A 378 -5.87 -4.70 -10.94
C TYR A 378 -4.89 -5.88 -11.00
N MET A 379 -4.41 -6.24 -12.19
CA MET A 379 -3.28 -7.16 -12.34
C MET A 379 -2.00 -6.57 -11.74
N GLY A 380 -1.72 -5.28 -11.98
CA GLY A 380 -0.61 -4.57 -11.35
C GLY A 380 -0.70 -4.58 -9.82
N GLN A 381 -1.87 -4.26 -9.27
CA GLN A 381 -2.12 -4.34 -7.83
C GLN A 381 -1.99 -5.76 -7.28
N LEU A 382 -2.42 -6.80 -8.01
CA LEU A 382 -2.20 -8.20 -7.59
C LEU A 382 -0.71 -8.52 -7.50
N PHE A 383 0.09 -8.12 -8.48
CA PHE A 383 1.51 -8.43 -8.52
C PHE A 383 2.26 -7.65 -7.44
N ALA A 384 1.93 -6.37 -7.31
CA ALA A 384 2.33 -5.54 -6.19
C ALA A 384 1.76 -5.99 -4.84
N TYR A 385 0.75 -6.87 -4.80
CA TYR A 385 0.12 -7.69 -3.74
C TYR A 385 0.82 -8.98 -3.33
N ALA A 386 1.32 -9.71 -4.32
CA ALA A 386 1.76 -11.08 -4.17
C ALA A 386 3.28 -11.20 -4.09
N LEU A 387 4.00 -10.32 -4.80
CA LEU A 387 5.45 -10.45 -5.01
C LEU A 387 6.24 -9.58 -4.03
N PRO A 388 7.49 -9.97 -3.70
CA PRO A 388 8.26 -9.36 -2.61
C PRO A 388 8.82 -7.97 -2.93
N THR A 389 9.25 -7.73 -4.17
CA THR A 389 9.87 -6.48 -4.59
C THR A 389 9.23 -5.92 -5.85
N MET A 390 9.39 -4.61 -6.08
CA MET A 390 8.92 -3.94 -7.28
C MET A 390 9.53 -4.56 -8.55
N ASP A 391 10.83 -4.82 -8.55
CA ASP A 391 11.54 -5.35 -9.72
C ASP A 391 11.04 -6.75 -10.11
N VAL A 392 10.76 -7.60 -9.11
CA VAL A 392 10.18 -8.94 -9.35
C VAL A 392 8.75 -8.81 -9.89
N ALA A 393 7.96 -7.89 -9.33
CA ALA A 393 6.60 -7.61 -9.82
C ALA A 393 6.58 -7.12 -11.27
N MET A 394 7.49 -6.22 -11.63
CA MET A 394 7.61 -5.72 -13.01
C MET A 394 8.14 -6.80 -13.96
N SER A 395 9.10 -7.61 -13.53
CA SER A 395 9.68 -8.68 -14.36
C SER A 395 8.65 -9.77 -14.68
N ILE A 396 7.91 -10.24 -13.67
CA ILE A 396 6.81 -11.20 -13.86
C ILE A 396 5.68 -10.55 -14.66
N GLY A 397 5.38 -9.27 -14.39
CA GLY A 397 4.48 -8.43 -15.20
C GLY A 397 4.80 -8.46 -16.68
N ALA A 398 6.05 -8.18 -17.03
CA ALA A 398 6.53 -8.16 -18.41
C ALA A 398 6.40 -9.54 -19.08
N LEU A 399 6.67 -10.62 -18.34
CA LEU A 399 6.49 -11.99 -18.84
C LEU A 399 5.02 -12.28 -19.18
N PHE A 400 4.09 -12.00 -18.26
CA PHE A 400 2.66 -12.19 -18.51
C PHE A 400 2.14 -11.30 -19.65
N ASN A 401 2.54 -10.03 -19.67
CA ASN A 401 2.18 -9.12 -20.76
C ASN A 401 2.69 -9.59 -22.11
N SER A 402 3.92 -10.12 -22.18
CA SER A 402 4.48 -10.66 -23.43
C SER A 402 3.69 -11.86 -23.95
N ILE A 403 3.31 -12.78 -23.06
CA ILE A 403 2.45 -13.91 -23.40
C ILE A 403 1.08 -13.39 -23.87
N PHE A 404 0.49 -12.44 -23.16
CA PHE A 404 -0.81 -11.89 -23.51
C PHE A 404 -0.83 -11.17 -24.85
N ILE A 405 0.21 -10.39 -25.17
CA ILE A 405 0.35 -9.70 -26.45
C ILE A 405 0.41 -10.71 -27.60
N LEU A 406 1.20 -11.78 -27.45
CA LEU A 406 1.34 -12.82 -28.47
C LEU A 406 0.03 -13.59 -28.72
N PHE A 407 -0.74 -13.85 -27.67
CA PHE A 407 -1.97 -14.64 -27.74
C PHE A 407 -3.26 -13.81 -27.75
N MET A 408 -3.16 -12.49 -27.95
CA MET A 408 -4.30 -11.57 -28.04
C MET A 408 -5.14 -11.77 -29.31
N GLY A 409 -4.59 -12.42 -30.33
CA GLY A 409 -5.32 -12.86 -31.53
C GLY A 409 -5.24 -11.94 -32.75
N PHE A 410 -4.32 -10.97 -32.76
CA PHE A 410 -4.02 -10.12 -33.93
C PHE A 410 -2.74 -10.54 -34.66
N ASN A 411 -1.61 -10.64 -33.95
CA ASN A 411 -0.32 -11.04 -34.51
C ASN A 411 0.37 -12.12 -33.65
N PRO A 412 0.22 -13.42 -33.99
CA PRO A 412 -0.53 -13.96 -35.13
C PRO A 412 -2.05 -13.84 -34.98
N PRO A 413 -2.81 -13.83 -36.09
CA PRO A 413 -4.27 -13.83 -36.04
C PRO A 413 -4.78 -15.14 -35.43
N THR A 414 -5.90 -15.10 -34.71
CA THR A 414 -6.42 -16.27 -33.95
C THR A 414 -6.56 -17.53 -34.82
N SER A 415 -7.00 -17.38 -36.08
CA SER A 415 -7.14 -18.50 -37.03
C SER A 415 -5.82 -19.23 -37.34
N ALA A 416 -4.70 -18.50 -37.33
CA ALA A 416 -3.37 -19.01 -37.65
C ALA A 416 -2.65 -19.63 -36.44
N ILE A 417 -3.21 -19.50 -35.23
CA ILE A 417 -2.62 -20.10 -34.02
C ILE A 417 -2.67 -21.63 -34.14
N PRO A 418 -1.52 -22.34 -34.06
CA PRO A 418 -1.49 -23.79 -34.14
C PRO A 418 -2.39 -24.47 -33.10
N LYS A 419 -3.02 -25.59 -33.47
CA LYS A 419 -4.00 -26.29 -32.62
C LYS A 419 -3.50 -26.56 -31.19
N GLY A 420 -2.23 -26.92 -31.03
CA GLY A 420 -1.60 -27.20 -29.73
C GLY A 420 -1.52 -25.98 -28.79
N TYR A 421 -1.55 -24.75 -29.31
CA TYR A 421 -1.46 -23.51 -28.52
C TYR A 421 -2.80 -22.76 -28.41
N LYS A 422 -3.89 -23.27 -29.00
CA LYS A 422 -5.21 -22.59 -28.95
C LYS A 422 -5.76 -22.44 -27.52
N TRP A 423 -5.36 -23.31 -26.59
CA TRP A 423 -5.74 -23.19 -25.18
C TRP A 423 -5.12 -21.94 -24.52
N LEU A 424 -3.87 -21.59 -24.86
CA LEU A 424 -3.21 -20.36 -24.38
C LEU A 424 -3.97 -19.12 -24.84
N ALA A 425 -4.37 -19.09 -26.11
CA ALA A 425 -5.23 -18.02 -26.63
C ALA A 425 -6.58 -17.95 -25.90
N THR A 426 -7.13 -19.10 -25.48
CA THR A 426 -8.41 -19.14 -24.77
C THR A 426 -8.32 -18.61 -23.34
N ILE A 427 -7.23 -18.90 -22.62
CA ILE A 427 -7.08 -18.39 -21.24
C ILE A 427 -6.59 -16.95 -21.16
N THR A 428 -6.12 -16.37 -22.27
CA THR A 428 -5.55 -15.02 -22.33
C THR A 428 -6.65 -13.96 -22.25
N PRO A 429 -6.80 -13.22 -21.13
CA PRO A 429 -7.92 -12.28 -20.98
C PRO A 429 -7.94 -11.13 -21.99
N PRO A 430 -6.79 -10.52 -22.37
CA PRO A 430 -6.75 -9.47 -23.39
C PRO A 430 -7.33 -9.85 -24.76
N LYS A 431 -7.37 -11.14 -25.12
CA LYS A 431 -8.01 -11.62 -26.35
C LYS A 431 -9.47 -11.19 -26.43
N TYR A 432 -10.20 -11.36 -25.33
CA TYR A 432 -11.62 -11.03 -25.27
C TYR A 432 -11.84 -9.52 -25.40
N SER A 433 -11.02 -8.72 -24.72
CA SER A 433 -11.12 -7.25 -24.81
C SER A 433 -10.84 -6.77 -26.23
N LEU A 434 -9.76 -7.24 -26.86
CA LEU A 434 -9.45 -6.91 -28.25
C LEU A 434 -10.56 -7.32 -29.20
N SER A 435 -11.07 -8.54 -29.03
CA SER A 435 -12.12 -9.06 -29.90
C SER A 435 -13.38 -8.21 -29.87
N VAL A 436 -13.80 -7.71 -28.71
CA VAL A 436 -14.99 -6.84 -28.65
C VAL A 436 -14.68 -5.45 -29.22
N LEU A 437 -13.50 -4.89 -28.94
CA LEU A 437 -13.10 -3.57 -29.46
C LEU A 437 -13.03 -3.56 -31.00
N VAL A 438 -12.38 -4.56 -31.61
CA VAL A 438 -12.28 -4.70 -33.06
C VAL A 438 -13.64 -5.05 -33.67
N ALA A 439 -14.41 -5.94 -33.04
CA ALA A 439 -15.73 -6.31 -33.56
C ALA A 439 -16.73 -5.14 -33.53
N GLU A 440 -16.68 -4.27 -32.51
CA GLU A 440 -17.53 -3.07 -32.44
C GLU A 440 -17.26 -2.11 -33.60
N ILE A 441 -16.00 -1.98 -34.03
CA ILE A 441 -15.60 -1.08 -35.13
C ILE A 441 -15.85 -1.72 -36.50
N PHE A 442 -15.36 -2.96 -36.70
CA PHE A 442 -15.24 -3.57 -38.02
C PHE A 442 -16.27 -4.68 -38.30
N ALA A 443 -16.80 -5.37 -37.29
CA ALA A 443 -17.70 -6.52 -37.50
C ALA A 443 -19.19 -6.18 -37.31
N LYS A 444 -19.52 -4.99 -36.79
CA LYS A 444 -20.91 -4.55 -36.59
C LYS A 444 -21.60 -4.27 -37.92
N CYS A 445 -22.73 -4.93 -38.12
CA CYS A 445 -23.59 -4.81 -39.30
C CYS A 445 -25.05 -5.00 -38.85
N GLU A 446 -25.80 -3.90 -38.72
CA GLU A 446 -27.20 -3.90 -38.29
C GLU A 446 -28.08 -3.38 -39.44
N ASN A 447 -29.01 -4.19 -39.92
CA ASN A 447 -29.94 -3.85 -41.02
C ASN A 447 -29.27 -3.33 -42.31
N GLY A 448 -28.08 -3.84 -42.64
CA GLY A 448 -27.32 -3.42 -43.83
C GLY A 448 -26.53 -2.13 -43.66
N ASN A 449 -26.58 -1.50 -42.49
CA ASN A 449 -25.82 -0.31 -42.14
C ASN A 449 -24.66 -0.66 -41.18
N GLY A 450 -23.50 -0.04 -41.42
CA GLY A 450 -22.30 -0.22 -40.61
C GLY A 450 -21.10 -0.69 -41.42
N MET A 451 -19.91 -0.47 -40.86
CA MET A 451 -18.64 -0.80 -41.53
C MET A 451 -18.53 -2.29 -41.86
N GLY A 452 -19.11 -3.17 -41.04
CA GLY A 452 -19.10 -4.61 -41.25
C GLY A 452 -19.85 -5.09 -42.50
N CYS A 453 -20.85 -4.33 -42.98
CA CYS A 453 -21.63 -4.70 -44.16
C CYS A 453 -20.95 -4.32 -45.49
N VAL A 454 -19.89 -3.50 -45.45
CA VAL A 454 -19.22 -2.97 -46.65
C VAL A 454 -18.38 -4.07 -47.31
N THR A 455 -18.46 -4.19 -48.63
CA THR A 455 -17.62 -5.10 -49.42
C THR A 455 -16.20 -4.55 -49.50
N MET A 456 -15.21 -5.37 -49.14
CA MET A 456 -13.82 -4.95 -49.12
C MET A 456 -13.22 -4.86 -50.52
N SER A 457 -12.43 -3.82 -50.75
CA SER A 457 -11.64 -3.64 -51.98
C SER A 457 -10.17 -4.05 -51.79
N GLY A 458 -9.52 -4.48 -52.87
CA GLY A 458 -8.08 -4.81 -52.86
C GLY A 458 -7.70 -6.07 -52.06
N VAL A 459 -8.64 -7.00 -51.86
CA VAL A 459 -8.36 -8.28 -51.18
C VAL A 459 -7.48 -9.17 -52.07
N PRO A 460 -6.33 -9.69 -51.58
CA PRO A 460 -5.47 -10.57 -52.37
C PRO A 460 -6.21 -11.84 -52.83
N PRO A 461 -5.99 -12.35 -54.07
CA PRO A 461 -6.65 -13.56 -54.57
C PRO A 461 -6.42 -14.80 -53.70
N ALA A 462 -5.24 -14.90 -53.05
CA ALA A 462 -4.93 -15.97 -52.11
C ALA A 462 -5.84 -15.95 -50.85
N THR A 463 -6.23 -14.76 -50.39
CA THR A 463 -7.13 -14.57 -49.25
C THR A 463 -8.57 -14.92 -49.63
N LEU A 464 -8.98 -14.56 -50.85
CA LEU A 464 -10.30 -14.91 -51.41
C LEU A 464 -10.45 -16.42 -51.64
N SER A 465 -9.41 -17.09 -52.13
CA SER A 465 -9.41 -18.55 -52.33
C SER A 465 -9.45 -19.32 -51.00
N GLN A 466 -8.78 -18.82 -49.94
CA GLN A 466 -8.88 -19.40 -48.59
C GLN A 466 -10.29 -19.36 -48.01
N MET A 467 -11.07 -18.31 -48.32
CA MET A 467 -12.47 -18.19 -47.90
C MET A 467 -13.48 -18.79 -48.88
N ASN A 468 -13.03 -19.25 -50.05
CA ASN A 468 -13.87 -19.76 -51.14
C ASN A 468 -14.97 -18.77 -51.56
N LYS A 469 -14.62 -17.47 -51.71
CA LYS A 469 -15.54 -16.39 -52.09
C LYS A 469 -14.93 -15.45 -53.13
N THR A 470 -15.79 -14.85 -53.97
CA THR A 470 -15.39 -13.87 -55.01
C THR A 470 -15.30 -12.44 -54.48
N SER A 471 -16.06 -12.12 -53.44
CA SER A 471 -16.00 -10.86 -52.68
C SER A 471 -16.30 -11.15 -51.22
N VAL A 472 -15.72 -10.36 -50.32
CA VAL A 472 -15.81 -10.56 -48.86
C VAL A 472 -16.14 -9.23 -48.21
N THR A 473 -17.03 -9.25 -47.22
CA THR A 473 -17.35 -8.06 -46.42
C THR A 473 -16.37 -7.89 -45.26
N VAL A 474 -16.28 -6.68 -44.70
CA VAL A 474 -15.40 -6.40 -43.55
C VAL A 474 -15.73 -7.32 -42.37
N LYS A 475 -17.02 -7.59 -42.11
CA LYS A 475 -17.47 -8.54 -41.08
C LYS A 475 -16.92 -9.94 -41.35
N GLU A 476 -17.15 -10.48 -42.54
CA GLU A 476 -16.72 -11.84 -42.89
C GLU A 476 -15.20 -12.02 -42.81
N PHE A 477 -14.44 -11.01 -43.25
CA PHE A 477 -13.00 -11.01 -43.14
C PHE A 477 -12.53 -11.02 -41.68
N THR A 478 -13.10 -10.14 -40.86
CA THR A 478 -12.73 -9.99 -39.44
C THR A 478 -13.07 -11.25 -38.65
N GLU A 479 -14.23 -11.85 -38.90
CA GLU A 479 -14.67 -13.08 -38.24
C GLU A 479 -13.90 -14.32 -38.68
N PHE A 480 -13.47 -14.39 -39.95
CA PHE A 480 -12.71 -15.53 -40.46
C PHE A 480 -11.24 -15.49 -40.04
N PHE A 481 -10.57 -14.35 -40.23
CA PHE A 481 -9.13 -14.25 -39.93
C PHE A 481 -8.85 -14.07 -38.45
N PHE A 482 -9.53 -13.14 -37.77
CA PHE A 482 -9.23 -12.81 -36.39
C PHE A 482 -10.09 -13.59 -35.38
N GLU A 483 -11.14 -14.29 -35.84
CA GLU A 483 -12.16 -14.94 -35.00
C GLU A 483 -12.90 -13.93 -34.07
N MET A 484 -12.94 -12.66 -34.46
CA MET A 484 -13.51 -11.56 -33.67
C MET A 484 -14.94 -11.27 -34.12
N LYS A 485 -15.91 -11.93 -33.46
CA LYS A 485 -17.34 -11.87 -33.81
C LYS A 485 -18.09 -10.86 -32.97
N TYR A 486 -18.91 -10.02 -33.63
CA TYR A 486 -19.77 -9.05 -32.94
C TYR A 486 -20.83 -9.72 -32.07
N ASP A 487 -21.43 -10.82 -32.55
CA ASP A 487 -22.49 -11.56 -31.84
C ASP A 487 -22.02 -12.15 -30.50
N ASN A 488 -20.70 -12.37 -30.34
CA ASN A 488 -20.10 -12.82 -29.10
C ASN A 488 -19.74 -11.67 -28.14
N GLY A 489 -20.01 -10.41 -28.50
CA GLY A 489 -19.61 -9.22 -27.77
C GLY A 489 -19.99 -9.28 -26.29
N THR A 490 -21.28 -9.46 -25.99
CA THR A 490 -21.79 -9.56 -24.61
C THR A 490 -21.13 -10.68 -23.82
N LYS A 491 -20.94 -11.85 -24.44
CA LYS A 491 -20.29 -13.01 -23.80
C LYS A 491 -18.84 -12.68 -23.45
N TYR A 492 -18.09 -12.08 -24.37
CA TYR A 492 -16.69 -11.73 -24.16
C TYR A 492 -16.53 -10.60 -23.14
N THR A 493 -17.42 -9.61 -23.12
CA THR A 493 -17.45 -8.58 -22.08
C THR A 493 -17.69 -9.20 -20.69
N LEU A 494 -18.64 -10.13 -20.56
CA LEU A 494 -18.89 -10.85 -19.30
C LEU A 494 -17.68 -11.68 -18.86
N ILE A 495 -16.95 -12.31 -19.79
CA ILE A 495 -15.71 -13.02 -19.48
C ILE A 495 -14.67 -12.05 -18.91
N VAL A 496 -14.47 -10.88 -19.52
CA VAL A 496 -13.53 -9.87 -19.00
C VAL A 496 -13.91 -9.42 -17.59
N PHE A 497 -15.20 -9.16 -17.32
CA PHE A 497 -15.68 -8.87 -15.97
C PHE A 497 -15.40 -10.01 -14.98
N ALA A 498 -15.63 -11.27 -15.37
CA ALA A 498 -15.35 -12.42 -14.52
C ALA A 498 -13.85 -12.56 -14.22
N VAL A 499 -12.97 -12.30 -15.20
CA VAL A 499 -11.51 -12.30 -14.98
C VAL A 499 -11.12 -11.18 -14.00
N ILE A 500 -11.68 -9.98 -14.14
CA ILE A 500 -11.42 -8.87 -13.20
C ILE A 500 -11.78 -9.31 -11.78
N ILE A 501 -12.97 -9.90 -11.58
CA ILE A 501 -13.42 -10.40 -10.28
C ILE A 501 -12.44 -11.47 -9.75
N LEU A 502 -12.00 -12.41 -10.59
CA LEU A 502 -11.02 -13.42 -10.20
C LEU A 502 -9.70 -12.78 -9.71
N PHE A 503 -9.14 -11.83 -10.45
CA PHE A 503 -7.90 -11.14 -10.06
C PHE A 503 -8.07 -10.33 -8.78
N ARG A 504 -9.24 -9.71 -8.59
CA ARG A 504 -9.60 -9.02 -7.34
C ARG A 504 -9.70 -10.00 -6.16
N ILE A 505 -10.27 -11.18 -6.33
CA ILE A 505 -10.30 -12.23 -5.30
C ILE A 505 -8.88 -12.66 -4.94
N LEU A 506 -8.01 -12.89 -5.93
CA LEU A 506 -6.61 -13.22 -5.68
C LEU A 506 -5.88 -12.09 -4.93
N THR A 507 -6.20 -10.83 -5.24
CA THR A 507 -5.59 -9.66 -4.61
C THR A 507 -5.97 -9.56 -3.13
N VAL A 508 -7.25 -9.76 -2.78
CA VAL A 508 -7.67 -9.72 -1.37
C VAL A 508 -7.07 -10.90 -0.57
N LEU A 509 -6.93 -12.07 -1.20
CA LEU A 509 -6.23 -13.20 -0.58
C LEU A 509 -4.76 -12.89 -0.35
N ALA A 510 -4.07 -12.32 -1.35
CA ALA A 510 -2.68 -11.89 -1.22
C ALA A 510 -2.51 -10.86 -0.09
N LEU A 511 -3.34 -9.81 -0.05
CA LEU A 511 -3.33 -8.80 1.01
C LEU A 511 -3.59 -9.38 2.40
N ARG A 512 -4.40 -10.44 2.50
CA ARG A 512 -4.75 -11.08 3.77
C ARG A 512 -3.67 -12.04 4.25
N TYR A 513 -3.08 -12.86 3.38
CA TYR A 513 -2.22 -13.97 3.81
C TYR A 513 -0.73 -13.73 3.57
N ILE A 514 -0.35 -12.81 2.68
CA ILE A 514 1.05 -12.56 2.34
C ILE A 514 1.55 -11.30 3.07
N ASN A 515 2.66 -11.45 3.79
CA ASN A 515 3.37 -10.34 4.44
C ASN A 515 4.87 -10.46 4.19
N HIS A 516 5.42 -9.54 3.40
CA HIS A 516 6.84 -9.54 3.01
C HIS A 516 7.78 -8.92 4.04
N GLN A 517 7.28 -8.39 5.16
CA GLN A 517 8.14 -7.93 6.27
C GLN A 517 8.64 -9.10 7.13
N LYS A 518 7.95 -10.24 7.11
CA LYS A 518 8.42 -11.48 7.73
C LYS A 518 9.27 -12.20 6.69
N ARG A 519 10.58 -11.96 6.71
CA ARG A 519 11.54 -12.75 5.94
C ARG A 519 11.56 -14.18 6.43
#